data_AF-E9S8X0-F1
#
_entry.id   AF-E9S8X0-F1
#
_cell.length_a   1.000
_cell.length_b   1.000
_cell.length_c   1.000
_cell.angle_alpha   90.00
_cell.angle_beta   90.00
_cell.angle_gamma   90.00
#
_symmetry.space_group_name_H-M   'P 1'
#
loop_
_entity.id
_entity.type
_entity.pdbx_description
1 polymer ?
#
loop_
_entity_poly.entity_id
_entity_poly.type
_entity_poly.pdbx_seq_one_letter_code
_entity_poly.pdbx_strand_id
1 'polypeptide(L)'
;MPKITRCEYEELYENAGIKNYQLRDLTDIELIHGYDLTLLPGYEELSTENKKLFEDTVVRLFNGHGLDTRKDLLPKCVHYVEEINFYKFIEEEDCNSVIGQEVYSLIKNRNGKYVHKKRIHRFTYEKGIPFKECKTYSKTYLRFELKGVWYHFTEAYEWY
;
A
#
# COMPACT_ATOMS: atom_id res chain seq x y z
N MET A 1 -5.03 19.82 -16.16
CA MET A 1 -5.94 20.42 -15.17
C MET A 1 -5.34 21.75 -14.71
N PRO A 2 -6.13 22.81 -14.49
CA PRO A 2 -5.63 24.08 -13.96
C PRO A 2 -4.95 23.85 -12.60
N LYS A 3 -3.87 24.58 -12.31
CA LYS A 3 -3.26 24.58 -10.97
C LYS A 3 -4.17 25.37 -10.04
N ILE A 4 -4.90 24.67 -9.16
CA ILE A 4 -5.53 25.27 -7.99
C ILE A 4 -4.44 25.98 -7.16
N THR A 5 -4.71 27.23 -6.81
CA THR A 5 -3.91 28.04 -5.89
C THR A 5 -4.11 27.58 -4.45
N ARG A 6 -3.19 27.97 -3.56
CA ARG A 6 -3.31 27.62 -2.15
C ARG A 6 -4.59 28.16 -1.51
N CYS A 7 -4.97 29.40 -1.80
CA CYS A 7 -6.18 30.02 -1.25
C CYS A 7 -7.45 29.29 -1.70
N GLU A 8 -7.55 28.95 -2.99
CA GLU A 8 -8.68 28.14 -3.51
C GLU A 8 -8.74 26.77 -2.83
N TYR A 9 -7.59 26.19 -2.47
CA TYR A 9 -7.55 24.91 -1.77
C TYR A 9 -7.96 25.02 -0.30
N GLU A 10 -7.55 26.09 0.38
CA GLU A 10 -8.00 26.40 1.75
C GLU A 10 -9.52 26.60 1.78
N GLU A 11 -10.08 27.29 0.78
CA GLU A 11 -11.53 27.47 0.61
C GLU A 11 -12.27 26.12 0.48
N LEU A 12 -11.72 25.12 -0.21
CA LEU A 12 -12.35 23.79 -0.30
C LEU A 12 -12.49 23.13 1.09
N TYR A 13 -11.46 23.26 1.94
CA TYR A 13 -11.50 22.75 3.30
C TYR A 13 -12.52 23.52 4.16
N GLU A 14 -12.54 24.85 4.06
CA GLU A 14 -13.46 25.68 4.83
C GLU A 14 -14.93 25.46 4.42
N ASN A 15 -15.20 25.33 3.13
CA ASN A 15 -16.53 25.01 2.59
C ASN A 15 -17.01 23.62 3.02
N ALA A 16 -16.09 22.67 3.22
CA ALA A 16 -16.37 21.37 3.80
C ALA A 16 -16.50 21.39 5.35
N GLY A 17 -16.35 22.56 5.98
CA GLY A 17 -16.43 22.73 7.44
C GLY A 17 -15.16 22.34 8.20
N ILE A 18 -14.03 22.14 7.51
CA ILE A 18 -12.77 21.64 8.07
C ILE A 18 -11.79 22.80 8.30
N LYS A 19 -11.99 23.54 9.39
CA LYS A 19 -11.20 24.76 9.69
C LYS A 19 -9.76 24.50 10.15
N ASN A 20 -9.46 23.30 10.65
CA ASN A 20 -8.12 22.92 11.09
C ASN A 20 -7.30 22.22 10.00
N TYR A 21 -7.85 22.11 8.78
CA TYR A 21 -7.23 21.43 7.65
C TYR A 21 -6.87 19.96 7.95
N GLN A 22 -7.60 19.30 8.85
CA GLN A 22 -7.43 17.87 9.15
C GLN A 22 -8.59 17.07 8.57
N LEU A 23 -8.29 16.23 7.58
CA LEU A 23 -9.24 15.28 7.02
C LEU A 23 -9.62 14.24 8.08
N ARG A 24 -10.88 13.83 8.11
CA ARG A 24 -11.42 12.89 9.10
C ARG A 24 -11.49 11.46 8.55
N ASP A 25 -11.86 11.33 7.28
CA ASP A 25 -12.12 10.06 6.61
C ASP A 25 -11.91 10.16 5.08
N LEU A 26 -12.23 9.08 4.35
CA LEU A 26 -12.13 9.06 2.89
C LEU A 26 -13.15 9.97 2.20
N THR A 27 -14.29 10.27 2.84
CA THR A 27 -15.31 11.16 2.28
C THR A 27 -14.75 12.57 2.16
N ASP A 28 -14.00 13.03 3.17
CA ASP A 28 -13.31 14.31 3.10
C ASP A 28 -12.27 14.34 1.96
N ILE A 29 -11.58 13.21 1.72
CA ILE A 29 -10.64 13.09 0.60
C ILE A 29 -11.39 13.21 -0.73
N GLU A 30 -12.50 12.50 -0.90
CA GLU A 30 -13.31 12.58 -2.11
C GLU A 30 -13.84 14.00 -2.34
N LEU A 31 -14.42 14.62 -1.31
CA LEU A 31 -15.03 15.94 -1.41
C LEU A 31 -14.02 17.03 -1.76
N ILE A 32 -12.83 17.01 -1.14
CA ILE A 32 -11.84 18.08 -1.27
C ILE A 32 -10.88 17.83 -2.43
N HIS A 33 -10.50 16.57 -2.67
CA HIS A 33 -9.50 16.20 -3.66
C HIS A 33 -10.09 15.58 -4.92
N GLY A 34 -11.41 15.37 -4.95
CA GLY A 34 -12.12 14.81 -6.09
C GLY A 34 -11.77 13.35 -6.37
N TYR A 35 -11.37 12.59 -5.35
CA TYR A 35 -10.87 11.24 -5.52
C TYR A 35 -11.51 10.24 -4.55
N ASP A 36 -12.37 9.39 -5.09
CA ASP A 36 -12.97 8.27 -4.36
C ASP A 36 -11.95 7.11 -4.27
N LEU A 37 -11.35 6.98 -3.09
CA LEU A 37 -10.36 5.95 -2.80
C LEU A 37 -10.97 4.54 -2.70
N THR A 38 -12.30 4.41 -2.59
CA THR A 38 -12.98 3.11 -2.55
C THR A 38 -13.02 2.43 -3.92
N LEU A 39 -12.85 3.21 -4.99
CA LEU A 39 -12.78 2.72 -6.37
C LEU A 39 -11.37 2.29 -6.78
N LEU A 40 -10.40 2.34 -5.87
CA LEU A 40 -9.04 1.93 -6.15
C LEU A 40 -8.96 0.44 -6.54
N PRO A 41 -8.17 0.09 -7.56
CA PRO A 41 -7.87 -1.30 -7.86
C PRO A 41 -7.37 -2.05 -6.61
N GLY A 42 -8.08 -3.12 -6.27
CA GLY A 42 -7.80 -3.99 -5.12
C GLY A 42 -8.44 -3.59 -3.80
N TYR A 43 -9.04 -2.39 -3.67
CA TYR A 43 -9.73 -1.97 -2.44
C TYR A 43 -10.89 -2.90 -2.09
N GLU A 44 -11.71 -3.25 -3.07
CA GLU A 44 -12.88 -4.10 -2.85
C GLU A 44 -12.53 -5.54 -2.43
N GLU A 45 -11.28 -5.95 -2.69
CA GLU A 45 -10.79 -7.29 -2.35
C GLU A 45 -10.27 -7.38 -0.91
N LEU A 46 -10.08 -6.22 -0.26
CA LEU A 46 -9.64 -6.15 1.12
C LEU A 46 -10.76 -6.64 2.05
N SER A 47 -10.35 -7.31 3.13
CA SER A 47 -11.25 -7.58 4.24
C SER A 47 -11.63 -6.27 4.95
N THR A 48 -12.71 -6.28 5.73
CA THR A 48 -13.16 -5.10 6.50
C THR A 48 -12.04 -4.53 7.37
N GLU A 49 -11.23 -5.39 8.01
CA GLU A 49 -10.12 -4.95 8.86
C GLU A 49 -9.03 -4.24 8.05
N ASN A 50 -8.69 -4.78 6.87
CA ASN A 50 -7.70 -4.19 5.97
C ASN A 50 -8.20 -2.91 5.29
N LYS A 51 -9.50 -2.82 4.96
CA LYS A 51 -10.12 -1.57 4.49
C LYS A 51 -9.93 -0.48 5.54
N LYS A 52 -10.28 -0.77 6.79
CA LYS A 52 -10.13 0.19 7.90
C LYS A 52 -8.67 0.62 8.11
N LEU A 53 -7.73 -0.32 8.10
CA LEU A 53 -6.30 -0.01 8.20
C LEU A 53 -5.82 0.92 7.07
N PHE A 54 -6.26 0.66 5.83
CA PHE A 54 -5.94 1.51 4.69
C PHE A 54 -6.54 2.91 4.82
N GLU A 55 -7.83 3.01 5.16
CA GLU A 55 -8.52 4.28 5.37
C GLU A 55 -7.78 5.15 6.39
N ASP A 56 -7.50 4.59 7.57
CA ASP A 56 -6.81 5.30 8.65
C ASP A 56 -5.40 5.73 8.22
N THR A 57 -4.70 4.86 7.48
CA THR A 57 -3.35 5.14 6.97
C THR A 57 -3.34 6.30 5.98
N VAL A 58 -4.25 6.31 5.00
CA VAL A 58 -4.27 7.34 3.96
C VAL A 58 -4.70 8.68 4.54
N VAL A 59 -5.70 8.71 5.43
CA VAL A 59 -6.07 9.95 6.14
C VAL A 59 -4.87 10.50 6.92
N ARG A 60 -4.13 9.64 7.63
CA ARG A 60 -2.93 10.05 8.37
C ARG A 60 -1.82 10.55 7.44
N LEU A 61 -1.62 9.89 6.29
CA LEU A 61 -0.66 10.31 5.27
C LEU A 61 -1.00 11.73 4.76
N PHE A 62 -2.26 11.98 4.38
CA PHE A 62 -2.66 13.31 3.92
C PHE A 62 -2.45 14.35 5.02
N ASN A 63 -2.90 14.06 6.25
CA ASN A 63 -2.80 14.99 7.37
C ASN A 63 -1.36 15.27 7.80
N GLY A 64 -0.45 14.31 7.65
CA GLY A 64 0.99 14.45 7.91
C GLY A 64 1.75 15.30 6.90
N HIS A 65 1.12 15.63 5.76
CA HIS A 65 1.70 16.45 4.70
C HIS A 65 1.07 17.84 4.64
N GLY A 66 1.87 18.82 4.21
CA GLY A 66 1.40 20.19 3.98
C GLY A 66 0.40 20.26 2.83
N LEU A 67 -0.59 21.17 2.94
CA LEU A 67 -1.69 21.36 1.99
C LEU A 67 -1.24 21.37 0.52
N ASP A 68 -0.17 22.10 0.22
CA ASP A 68 0.37 22.27 -1.13
C ASP A 68 0.79 20.95 -1.80
N THR A 69 1.09 19.92 -1.01
CA THR A 69 1.58 18.61 -1.48
C THR A 69 0.51 17.50 -1.48
N ARG A 70 -0.63 17.70 -0.79
CA ARG A 70 -1.65 16.65 -0.60
C ARG A 70 -2.30 16.18 -1.89
N LYS A 71 -2.51 17.09 -2.85
CA LYS A 71 -3.02 16.76 -4.20
C LYS A 71 -2.18 15.72 -4.94
N ASP A 72 -0.92 15.57 -4.56
CA ASP A 72 -0.03 14.61 -5.20
C ASP A 72 0.04 13.27 -4.45
N LEU A 73 -0.69 13.10 -3.33
CA LEU A 73 -0.65 11.91 -2.47
C LEU A 73 -1.70 10.85 -2.83
N LEU A 74 -2.22 10.87 -4.06
CA LEU A 74 -3.28 9.97 -4.53
C LEU A 74 -2.73 8.57 -4.84
N PRO A 75 -3.09 7.52 -4.05
CA PRO A 75 -2.70 6.15 -4.35
C PRO A 75 -3.25 5.68 -5.70
N LYS A 76 -2.62 4.68 -6.31
CA LYS A 76 -3.03 4.10 -7.60
C LYS A 76 -3.65 2.71 -7.50
N CYS A 77 -3.26 1.94 -6.49
CA CYS A 77 -3.86 0.65 -6.16
C CYS A 77 -3.56 0.32 -4.70
N VAL A 78 -4.33 -0.61 -4.13
CA VAL A 78 -4.11 -1.13 -2.77
C VAL A 78 -4.35 -2.63 -2.74
N HIS A 79 -3.46 -3.38 -2.11
CA HIS A 79 -3.57 -4.83 -1.96
C HIS A 79 -3.10 -5.27 -0.58
N TYR A 80 -3.81 -6.22 0.03
CA TYR A 80 -3.22 -7.05 1.07
C TYR A 80 -2.37 -8.12 0.40
N VAL A 81 -1.11 -8.27 0.79
CA VAL A 81 -0.15 -9.10 0.07
C VAL A 81 0.60 -10.05 0.99
N GLU A 82 1.12 -11.13 0.42
CA GLU A 82 2.20 -11.93 0.98
C GLU A 82 3.47 -11.70 0.15
N GLU A 83 4.54 -11.31 0.81
CA GLU A 83 5.89 -11.33 0.25
C GLU A 83 6.60 -12.58 0.73
N ILE A 84 7.15 -13.34 -0.22
CA ILE A 84 7.91 -14.56 0.02
C ILE A 84 9.33 -14.31 -0.46
N ASN A 85 10.28 -14.33 0.47
CA ASN A 85 11.71 -14.23 0.17
C ASN A 85 12.33 -15.63 0.15
N PHE A 86 13.14 -15.90 -0.87
CA PHE A 86 13.80 -17.18 -1.10
C PHE A 86 15.29 -17.04 -0.75
N TYR A 87 15.76 -17.87 0.18
CA TYR A 87 17.14 -17.85 0.67
C TYR A 87 17.82 -19.17 0.40
N LYS A 88 19.11 -19.12 0.06
CA LYS A 88 19.97 -20.31 -0.01
C LYS A 88 21.31 -19.98 0.61
N PHE A 89 21.86 -20.94 1.34
CA PHE A 89 23.24 -20.85 1.79
C PHE A 89 24.17 -21.04 0.59
N ILE A 90 25.06 -20.08 0.36
CA ILE A 90 26.06 -20.13 -0.71
C ILE A 90 27.41 -20.42 -0.07
N GLU A 91 27.97 -21.60 -0.35
CA GLU A 91 29.23 -22.07 0.25
C GLU A 91 30.40 -21.12 -0.04
N GLU A 92 30.46 -20.56 -1.25
CA GLU A 92 31.51 -19.61 -1.67
C GLU A 92 31.47 -18.29 -0.86
N GLU A 93 30.29 -17.89 -0.38
CA GLU A 93 30.07 -16.64 0.38
C GLU A 93 29.97 -16.88 1.89
N ASP A 94 29.94 -18.15 2.33
CA ASP A 94 29.72 -18.59 3.72
C ASP A 94 28.53 -17.87 4.41
N CYS A 95 27.47 -17.58 3.64
CA CYS A 95 26.29 -16.88 4.15
C CYS A 95 25.00 -17.28 3.43
N ASN A 96 23.85 -16.89 4.01
CA ASN A 96 22.55 -17.04 3.36
C ASN A 96 22.29 -15.83 2.46
N SER A 97 22.18 -16.08 1.17
CA SER A 97 21.93 -15.04 0.17
C SER A 97 20.48 -15.07 -0.30
N VAL A 98 19.93 -13.89 -0.60
CA VAL A 98 18.56 -13.76 -1.11
C VAL A 98 18.57 -14.08 -2.60
N ILE A 99 17.99 -15.22 -2.96
CA ILE A 99 17.99 -15.72 -4.34
C ILE A 99 16.90 -15.03 -5.17
N GLY A 100 15.78 -14.69 -4.53
CA GLY A 100 14.68 -14.03 -5.18
C GLY A 100 13.53 -13.74 -4.24
N GLN A 101 12.50 -13.14 -4.81
CA GLN A 101 11.31 -12.74 -4.08
C GLN A 101 10.08 -12.92 -4.97
N GLU A 102 8.96 -13.33 -4.38
CA GLU A 102 7.64 -13.28 -5.01
C GLU A 102 6.68 -12.50 -4.13
N VAL A 103 5.79 -11.74 -4.76
CA VAL A 103 4.71 -11.01 -4.06
C VAL A 103 3.37 -11.43 -4.63
N TYR A 104 2.46 -11.85 -3.77
CA TYR A 104 1.10 -12.29 -4.12
C TYR A 104 0.06 -11.39 -3.48
N SER A 105 -1.00 -11.03 -4.20
CA SER A 105 -2.20 -10.49 -3.56
C SER A 105 -2.96 -11.60 -2.85
N LEU A 106 -3.47 -11.26 -1.67
CA LEU A 106 -4.26 -12.13 -0.81
C LEU A 106 -5.71 -11.66 -0.76
N ILE A 107 -6.65 -12.60 -0.81
CA ILE A 107 -8.07 -12.36 -0.59
C ILE A 107 -8.63 -13.37 0.42
N LYS A 108 -9.66 -12.98 1.19
CA LYS A 108 -10.41 -13.95 2.02
C LYS A 108 -11.31 -14.79 1.11
N ASN A 109 -11.22 -16.11 1.22
CA ASN A 109 -12.16 -17.02 0.58
C ASN A 109 -13.49 -17.07 1.35
N ARG A 110 -14.46 -17.89 0.90
CA ARG A 110 -15.77 -18.06 1.56
C ARG A 110 -15.70 -18.52 3.02
N ASN A 111 -14.59 -19.14 3.43
CA ASN A 111 -14.35 -19.61 4.80
C ASN A 111 -13.56 -18.58 5.64
N GLY A 112 -13.32 -17.37 5.12
CA GLY A 112 -12.57 -16.32 5.80
C GLY A 112 -11.05 -16.51 5.79
N LYS A 113 -10.50 -17.54 5.12
CA LYS A 113 -9.06 -17.80 5.04
C LYS A 113 -8.43 -17.03 3.88
N TYR A 114 -7.27 -16.43 4.11
CA TYR A 114 -6.48 -15.81 3.04
C TYR A 114 -5.97 -16.85 2.04
N VAL A 115 -6.10 -16.54 0.75
CA VAL A 115 -5.58 -17.33 -0.37
C VAL A 115 -4.92 -16.41 -1.38
N HIS A 116 -3.93 -16.94 -2.10
CA HIS A 116 -3.30 -16.23 -3.22
C HIS A 116 -4.32 -16.02 -4.33
N LYS A 117 -4.51 -14.76 -4.73
CA LYS A 117 -5.32 -14.43 -5.91
C LYS A 117 -4.45 -14.30 -7.15
N LYS A 118 -3.38 -13.50 -7.07
CA LYS A 118 -2.52 -13.17 -8.20
C LYS A 118 -1.09 -12.93 -7.75
N ARG A 119 -0.11 -13.39 -8.52
CA ARG A 119 1.29 -12.94 -8.38
C ARG A 119 1.43 -11.54 -8.94
N ILE A 120 1.75 -10.57 -8.08
CA ILE A 120 1.98 -9.17 -8.43
C ILE A 120 3.38 -9.00 -9.01
N HIS A 121 4.38 -9.65 -8.39
CA HIS A 121 5.76 -9.52 -8.83
C HIS A 121 6.57 -10.79 -8.58
N ARG A 122 7.64 -10.96 -9.36
CA ARG A 122 8.69 -11.95 -9.14
C ARG A 122 10.04 -11.33 -9.48
N PHE A 123 10.93 -11.31 -8.49
CA PHE A 123 12.32 -10.91 -8.65
C PHE A 123 13.23 -12.13 -8.54
N THR A 124 14.25 -12.18 -9.38
CA THR A 124 15.34 -13.16 -9.30
C THR A 124 16.64 -12.38 -9.25
N TYR A 125 17.33 -12.48 -8.13
CA TYR A 125 18.59 -11.78 -7.90
C TYR A 125 19.75 -12.66 -8.32
N GLU A 126 19.72 -13.94 -7.93
CA GLU A 126 20.74 -14.92 -8.30
C GLU A 126 20.23 -15.89 -9.37
N LYS A 127 20.92 -15.93 -10.51
CA LYS A 127 20.56 -16.78 -11.65
C LYS A 127 21.07 -18.21 -11.44
N GLY A 128 20.34 -19.19 -11.96
CA GLY A 128 20.75 -20.59 -11.95
C GLY A 128 20.41 -21.36 -10.67
N ILE A 129 19.92 -20.69 -9.62
CA ILE A 129 19.44 -21.34 -8.40
C ILE A 129 17.91 -21.49 -8.45
N PRO A 130 17.37 -22.72 -8.51
CA PRO A 130 15.92 -22.93 -8.51
C PRO A 130 15.29 -22.61 -7.16
N PHE A 131 14.17 -21.88 -7.14
CA PHE A 131 13.44 -21.53 -5.90
C PHE A 131 13.00 -22.75 -5.07
N LYS A 132 12.81 -23.93 -5.70
CA LYS A 132 12.47 -25.18 -5.02
C LYS A 132 13.56 -25.70 -4.07
N GLU A 133 14.79 -25.22 -4.23
CA GLU A 133 15.94 -25.57 -3.37
C GLU A 133 16.18 -24.53 -2.26
N CYS A 134 15.41 -23.44 -2.26
CA CYS A 134 15.57 -22.35 -1.31
C CYS A 134 14.69 -22.58 -0.07
N LYS A 135 15.17 -22.09 1.08
CA LYS A 135 14.33 -21.84 2.25
C LYS A 135 13.49 -20.60 2.00
N THR A 136 12.30 -20.55 2.57
CA THR A 136 11.38 -19.42 2.41
C THR A 136 11.07 -18.77 3.75
N TYR A 137 11.01 -17.44 3.74
CA TYR A 137 10.39 -16.66 4.79
C TYR A 137 9.32 -15.77 4.16
N SER A 138 8.13 -15.74 4.75
CA SER A 138 7.04 -14.90 4.26
C SER A 138 6.51 -13.94 5.32
N LYS A 139 6.01 -12.81 4.86
CA LYS A 139 5.32 -11.80 5.67
C LYS A 139 4.10 -11.28 4.91
N THR A 140 3.07 -10.92 5.66
CA THR A 140 1.85 -10.33 5.09
C THR A 140 1.64 -8.91 5.58
N TYR A 141 1.07 -8.07 4.73
CA TYR A 141 0.93 -6.63 4.99
C TYR A 141 0.02 -5.97 3.96
N LEU A 142 -0.42 -4.76 4.28
CA LEU A 142 -1.13 -3.91 3.34
C LEU A 142 -0.11 -3.10 2.53
N ARG A 143 -0.34 -2.99 1.23
CA ARG A 143 0.52 -2.25 0.30
C ARG A 143 -0.32 -1.34 -0.56
N PHE A 144 0.14 -0.12 -0.82
CA PHE A 144 -0.40 0.71 -1.88
C PHE A 144 0.70 1.34 -2.73
N GLU A 145 0.34 1.71 -3.95
CA GLU A 145 1.24 2.42 -4.86
C GLU A 145 0.96 3.92 -4.80
N LEU A 146 1.99 4.73 -4.63
CA LEU A 146 1.92 6.18 -4.76
C LEU A 146 3.07 6.67 -5.65
N LYS A 147 2.75 7.34 -6.75
CA LYS A 147 3.73 7.86 -7.74
C LYS A 147 4.74 6.80 -8.22
N GLY A 148 4.32 5.56 -8.41
CA GLY A 148 5.20 4.46 -8.83
C GLY A 148 6.10 3.88 -7.72
N VAL A 149 5.97 4.40 -6.48
CA VAL A 149 6.64 3.88 -5.30
C VAL A 149 5.65 3.06 -4.49
N TRP A 150 6.14 1.94 -3.96
CA TRP A 150 5.34 1.05 -3.12
C TRP A 150 5.55 1.38 -1.65
N TYR A 151 4.44 1.56 -0.96
CA TYR A 151 4.43 1.80 0.48
C TYR A 151 3.76 0.62 1.17
N HIS A 152 4.29 0.25 2.33
CA HIS A 152 3.87 -0.94 3.07
C HIS A 152 3.44 -0.57 4.49
N PHE A 153 2.39 -1.22 4.97
CA PHE A 153 1.80 -0.94 6.27
C PHE A 153 1.41 -2.23 6.98
N THR A 154 1.75 -2.31 8.26
CA THR A 154 1.30 -3.33 9.19
C THR A 154 0.48 -2.68 10.29
N GLU A 155 -0.27 -3.50 11.05
CA GLU A 155 -1.01 -3.03 12.22
C GLU A 155 -0.12 -2.35 13.28
N ALA A 156 1.20 -2.60 13.26
CA ALA A 156 2.17 -1.97 14.14
C ALA A 156 2.57 -0.53 13.73
N TYR A 157 2.02 -0.01 12.63
CA TYR A 157 2.42 1.30 12.04
C TYR A 157 3.92 1.41 11.70
N GLU A 158 4.61 0.28 11.60
CA GLU A 158 6.02 0.25 11.25
C GLU A 158 6.16 0.36 9.73
N TRP A 159 6.87 1.41 9.30
CA TRP A 159 7.35 1.54 7.92
C TRP A 159 8.51 0.58 7.71
N TYR A 160 8.51 -0.14 6.59
CA TYR A 160 9.66 -0.89 6.14
C TYR A 160 9.83 -0.82 4.62
#